data_AF-X0X365-F1
#
_entry.id   AF-X0X365-F1
#
_cell.length_a   1.000
_cell.length_b   1.000
_cell.length_c   1.000
_cell.angle_alpha   90.00
_cell.angle_beta   90.00
_cell.angle_gamma   90.00
#
_symmetry.space_group_name_H-M   'P 1'
#
loop_
_entity.id
_entity.type
_entity.pdbx_description
1 polymer ?
#
loop_
_entity_poly.entity_id
_entity_poly.type
_entity_poly.pdbx_seq_one_letter_code
_entity_poly.pdbx_strand_id
1 'polypeptide(L)' 'MAEDMEQLYTERLNRYVTAMRNEKPDRIPIRPFVAEFTAKYAGYTCQEVKGEFRP' A
#
# COMPACT_ATOMS: atom_id res chain seq x y z
N MET A 1 -7.58 -19.22 6.21
CA MET A 1 -6.61 -18.20 6.68
C MET A 1 -5.96 -17.46 5.51
N ALA A 2 -5.46 -18.14 4.46
CA ALA A 2 -4.93 -17.46 3.27
C ALA A 2 -6.04 -16.90 2.34
N GLU A 3 -7.11 -17.66 2.08
CA GLU A 3 -8.25 -17.23 1.24
C GLU A 3 -8.98 -16.01 1.83
N ASP A 4 -9.04 -15.91 3.16
CA ASP A 4 -9.61 -14.77 3.89
C ASP A 4 -8.78 -13.49 3.70
N MET A 5 -7.46 -13.62 3.60
CA MET A 5 -6.55 -12.49 3.35
C MET A 5 -6.65 -11.97 1.92
N GLU A 6 -6.84 -12.85 0.93
CA GLU A 6 -7.04 -12.44 -0.46
C GLU A 6 -8.37 -11.72 -0.66
N GLN A 7 -9.42 -12.15 0.04
CA GLN A 7 -10.72 -11.47 0.05
C GLN A 7 -10.60 -10.06 0.65
N LEU A 8 -9.99 -9.93 1.83
CA LEU A 8 -9.75 -8.64 2.47
C LEU A 8 -8.86 -7.72 1.62
N TYR A 9 -7.87 -8.27 0.92
CA TYR A 9 -7.04 -7.53 -0.01
C TYR A 9 -7.87 -6.97 -1.18
N THR A 10 -8.68 -7.82 -1.81
CA THR A 10 -9.53 -7.46 -2.95
C THR A 10 -10.52 -6.36 -2.57
N GLU A 11 -11.14 -6.44 -1.39
CA GLU A 11 -12.03 -5.38 -0.89
C GLU A 11 -11.33 -4.03 -0.70
N ARG A 12 -10.11 -4.04 -0.15
CA ARG A 12 -9.30 -2.81 0.03
C ARG A 12 -8.86 -2.23 -1.31
N LEU A 13 -8.49 -3.09 -2.25
CA LEU A 13 -8.09 -2.70 -3.60
C LEU A 13 -9.25 -2.05 -4.35
N ASN A 14 -10.43 -2.68 -4.34
CA ASN A 14 -11.62 -2.15 -5.01
C ASN A 14 -11.97 -0.75 -4.49
N ARG A 15 -11.96 -0.56 -3.17
CA ARG A 15 -12.20 0.75 -2.55
C ARG A 15 -11.20 1.82 -2.98
N TYR A 16 -9.92 1.45 -3.05
CA TYR A 16 -8.87 2.36 -3.49
C TYR A 16 -9.08 2.78 -4.96
N VAL A 17 -9.42 1.84 -5.84
CA VAL A 17 -9.67 2.11 -7.26
C VAL A 17 -10.93 2.95 -7.46
N THR A 18 -12.01 2.70 -6.71
CA THR A 18 -13.23 3.52 -6.71
C THR A 18 -12.93 4.96 -6.32
N ALA A 19 -12.13 5.18 -5.27
CA ALA A 19 -11.70 6.53 -4.89
C ALA A 19 -10.84 7.22 -5.97
N MET A 20 -9.93 6.48 -6.60
CA MET A 20 -9.11 6.97 -7.73
C MET A 20 -9.94 7.35 -8.97
N ARG A 21 -11.11 6.73 -9.15
CA ARG A 21 -12.06 7.02 -10.24
C ARG A 21 -13.01 8.18 -9.93
N ASN A 22 -12.82 8.89 -8.82
CA ASN A 22 -13.71 9.95 -8.32
C ASN A 22 -15.14 9.47 -8.01
N GLU A 23 -15.33 8.18 -7.79
CA GLU A 23 -16.60 7.62 -7.32
C GLU A 23 -16.71 7.76 -5.79
N LYS A 24 -17.86 7.41 -5.20
CA LYS A 24 -18.08 7.46 -3.75
C LYS A 24 -17.76 6.09 -3.11
N PRO A 25 -16.54 5.88 -2.55
CA PRO A 25 -16.22 4.64 -1.85
C PRO A 25 -17.06 4.51 -0.56
N ASP A 26 -17.23 3.27 -0.08
CA ASP A 26 -17.93 2.93 1.17
C ASP A 26 -17.31 3.59 2.41
N ARG A 27 -16.00 3.81 2.39
CA ARG A 27 -15.22 4.52 3.40
C ARG A 27 -14.01 5.20 2.75
N ILE A 28 -13.54 6.29 3.34
CA ILE A 28 -12.37 7.03 2.84
C ILE A 28 -11.13 6.12 2.95
N PRO A 29 -10.47 5.73 1.84
CA PRO A 29 -9.25 4.95 1.91
C PRO A 29 -8.10 5.81 2.46
N ILE A 30 -7.52 5.39 3.58
CA ILE A 30 -6.29 5.99 4.11
C ILE A 30 -5.12 5.23 3.49
N ARG A 31 -4.27 5.93 2.74
CA ARG A 31 -3.01 5.40 2.20
C ARG A 31 -1.84 6.11 2.89
N PRO A 32 -1.32 5.57 4.01
CA PRO A 32 -0.14 6.14 4.65
C PRO A 32 1.06 5.95 3.72
N PHE A 33 1.65 7.03 3.23
CA PHE A 33 2.93 6.99 2.54
C PHE A 33 4.07 6.86 3.55
N VAL A 34 4.19 5.67 4.14
CA VAL A 34 5.15 5.38 5.23
C VAL A 34 6.43 4.72 4.74
N ALA A 35 6.70 4.71 3.44
CA ALA A 35 7.87 4.05 2.85
C ALA A 35 9.17 4.47 3.56
N GLU A 36 9.31 5.74 3.93
CA GLU A 36 10.48 6.27 4.64
C GLU A 36 10.58 5.79 6.10
N PHE A 37 9.45 5.63 6.79
CA PHE A 37 9.40 5.10 8.15
C PHE A 37 9.69 3.60 8.17
N THR A 38 9.08 2.85 7.25
CA THR A 38 9.30 1.40 7.12
C THR A 38 10.74 1.09 6.72
N ALA A 39 11.33 1.85 5.78
CA ALA A 39 12.73 1.72 5.40
C ALA A 39 13.64 1.86 6.63
N LYS A 40 13.52 2.98 7.35
CA LYS A 40 14.32 3.26 8.54
C LYS A 40 14.12 2.22 9.65
N TYR A 41 12.88 1.76 9.88
CA TYR A 41 12.58 0.74 10.89
C TYR A 41 13.15 -0.63 10.51
N ALA A 42 13.12 -1.00 9.22
CA ALA A 42 13.64 -2.26 8.71
C ALA A 42 15.16 -2.25 8.47
N GLY A 43 15.85 -1.14 8.79
CA GLY A 43 17.30 -1.00 8.61
C GLY A 43 17.72 -0.74 7.16
N TYR A 44 16.79 -0.37 6.28
CA TYR A 44 17.04 -0.03 4.89
C TYR A 44 17.03 1.47 4.67
N THR A 45 17.82 1.93 3.71
CA THR A 45 17.70 3.28 3.15
C THR A 45 16.49 3.33 2.22
N CYS A 46 15.91 4.53 2.06
CA CYS A 46 14.77 4.72 1.16
C CYS A 46 15.09 4.32 -0.29
N GLN A 47 16.36 4.41 -0.69
CA GLN A 47 16.89 4.00 -1.99
C GLN A 47 16.85 2.47 -2.16
N GLU A 48 17.22 1.71 -1.13
CA GLU A 48 17.17 0.24 -1.13
C GLU A 48 15.73 -0.28 -1.18
N VAL A 49 14.79 0.36 -0.46
CA VAL A 49 13.36 0.00 -0.50
C VAL A 49 12.72 0.30 -1.86
N LYS A 50 13.22 1.31 -2.57
CA LYS A 50 12.73 1.69 -3.90
C LYS A 50 13.21 0.75 -5.01
N GLY A 51 14.17 -0.14 -4.72
CA GLY A 51 14.76 -1.06 -5.69
C GLY A 51 15.80 -0.40 -6.60
N GLU A 52 16.30 0.79 -6.26
CA GLU A 52 17.39 1.45 -7.00
C GLU A 52 18.75 0.91 -6.52
N PHE A 53 19.02 -0.35 -6.84
CA PHE A 53 20.38 -0.89 -6.83
C PHE A 53 21.05 -0.45 -8.14
N ARG A 54 21.89 0.58 -8.08
CA ARG A 54 22.80 0.91 -9.19
C ARG A 54 24.14 0.19 -8.95
N PRO A 55 24.66 -0.59 -9.93
CA PRO A 55 26.03 -1.11 -9.86
C PRO A 55 27.06 0.01 -9.92
#